data_AF-W7B9J1-F1
#
_entry.id   AF-W7B9J1-F1
#
_cell.length_a   1.000
_cell.length_b   1.000
_cell.length_c   1.000
_cell.angle_alpha   90.00
_cell.angle_beta   90.00
_cell.angle_gamma   90.00
#
_symmetry.space_group_name_H-M   'P 1'
#
loop_
_entity.id
_entity.type
_entity.pdbx_description
1 polymer ?
#
loop_
_entity_poly.entity_id
_entity_poly.type
_entity_poly.pdbx_seq_one_letter_code
_entity_poly.pdbx_strand_id
1 'polypeptide(L)'
;MSEFQLLATAASGLEAIVGKEIKRLGYTPQVENGKVFFKGDKLAIARSNLWLRTADRVKIVVGEFKATTFDELFEKTKALPWENFFTIRCGFSCFWEIC
;
A
#
# COMPACT_ATOMS: atom_id res chain seq x y z
N MET A 1 7.91 -8.44 -14.81
CA MET A 1 6.75 -8.58 -13.89
C MET A 1 6.99 -7.61 -12.76
N SER A 2 6.11 -6.62 -12.59
CA SER A 2 6.30 -5.55 -11.62
C SER A 2 5.70 -5.99 -10.30
N GLU A 3 6.54 -6.41 -9.35
CA GLU A 3 6.14 -6.71 -7.98
C GLU A 3 5.87 -5.39 -7.26
N PHE A 4 4.69 -5.24 -6.66
CA PHE A 4 4.29 -4.07 -5.90
C PHE A 4 4.19 -4.42 -4.41
N GLN A 5 4.61 -3.49 -3.57
CA GLN A 5 4.31 -3.52 -2.14
C GLN A 5 2.89 -2.97 -1.94
N LEU A 6 2.01 -3.82 -1.42
CA LEU A 6 0.60 -3.51 -1.21
C LEU A 6 0.31 -3.42 0.29
N LEU A 7 -0.53 -2.45 0.64
CA LEU A 7 -0.98 -2.18 1.99
C LEU A 7 -2.49 -2.29 2.03
N ALA A 8 -3.03 -3.26 2.77
CA ALA A 8 -4.44 -3.33 3.12
C ALA A 8 -4.64 -2.71 4.50
N THR A 9 -5.40 -1.62 4.58
CA THR A 9 -5.79 -1.00 5.86
C THR A 9 -6.99 -1.73 6.45
N ALA A 10 -6.99 -1.97 7.75
CA ALA A 10 -8.07 -2.64 8.45
C ALA A 10 -8.38 -1.91 9.77
N ALA A 11 -9.63 -2.00 10.23
CA ALA A 11 -9.97 -1.52 11.56
C ALA A 11 -9.23 -2.36 12.62
N SER A 12 -8.82 -1.72 13.71
CA SER A 12 -8.10 -2.39 14.82
C SER A 12 -8.88 -3.61 15.30
N GLY A 13 -8.21 -4.76 15.30
CA GLY A 13 -8.79 -6.06 15.68
C GLY A 13 -9.28 -6.94 14.53
N LEU A 14 -9.37 -6.43 13.29
CA LEU A 14 -9.71 -7.23 12.10
C LEU A 14 -8.49 -7.69 11.29
N GLU A 15 -7.29 -7.24 11.66
CA GLU A 15 -6.02 -7.55 10.98
C GLU A 15 -5.77 -9.05 10.81
N ALA A 16 -6.06 -9.84 11.85
CA ALA A 16 -5.86 -11.29 11.81
C ALA A 16 -6.77 -11.97 10.78
N ILE A 17 -7.95 -11.40 10.51
CA ILE A 17 -8.89 -11.91 9.50
C ILE A 17 -8.41 -11.51 8.11
N VAL A 18 -8.04 -10.24 7.91
CA VAL A 18 -7.46 -9.75 6.65
C VAL A 18 -6.21 -10.56 6.28
N GLY A 19 -5.32 -10.82 7.25
CA GLY A 19 -4.15 -11.66 7.03
C GLY A 19 -4.50 -13.09 6.59
N LYS A 20 -5.55 -13.70 7.18
CA LYS A 20 -6.03 -15.02 6.74
C LYS A 20 -6.59 -15.00 5.32
N GLU A 21 -7.33 -13.96 4.93
CA GLU A 21 -7.86 -13.80 3.57
C GLU A 21 -6.72 -13.67 2.55
N ILE A 22 -5.71 -12.86 2.85
CA ILE A 22 -4.52 -12.69 2.01
C ILE A 22 -3.73 -13.99 1.88
N LYS A 23 -3.56 -14.74 2.98
CA LYS A 23 -2.92 -16.06 2.97
C LYS A 23 -3.71 -17.07 2.13
N ARG A 24 -5.04 -17.01 2.15
CA ARG A 24 -5.93 -17.85 1.33
C ARG A 24 -5.83 -17.52 -0.16
N LEU A 25 -5.55 -16.26 -0.51
CA LEU A 25 -5.26 -15.83 -1.88
C LEU A 25 -3.87 -16.29 -2.38
N GLY A 26 -3.04 -16.84 -1.49
CA GLY A 26 -1.71 -17.35 -1.81
C GLY A 26 -0.58 -16.33 -1.65
N TYR A 27 -0.84 -15.20 -0.99
CA TYR A 27 0.18 -14.19 -0.70
C TYR A 27 0.65 -14.28 0.75
N THR A 28 1.87 -13.78 1.02
CA THR A 28 2.42 -13.76 2.38
C THR A 28 2.09 -12.42 3.05
N PRO A 29 1.16 -12.38 4.03
CA PRO A 29 0.86 -11.16 4.76
C PRO A 29 1.92 -10.89 5.85
N GLN A 30 2.26 -9.64 6.02
CA GLN A 30 2.93 -9.08 7.18
C GLN A 30 1.92 -8.22 7.92
N VAL A 31 1.56 -8.65 9.12
CA VAL A 31 0.52 -7.99 9.91
C VAL A 31 1.18 -7.00 10.87
N GLU A 32 0.77 -5.73 10.76
CA GLU A 32 1.07 -4.65 11.69
C GLU A 32 -0.24 -4.06 12.23
N ASN A 33 -0.17 -3.34 13.34
CA ASN A 33 -1.35 -2.79 14.00
C ASN A 33 -2.09 -1.79 13.06
N GLY A 34 -3.31 -2.12 12.65
CA GLY A 34 -4.15 -1.42 11.67
C GLY A 34 -3.78 -1.64 10.20
N LYS A 35 -2.73 -2.39 9.88
CA LYS A 35 -2.12 -2.43 8.55
C LYS A 35 -1.61 -3.83 8.18
N VAL A 36 -1.97 -4.33 6.99
CA VAL A 36 -1.44 -5.60 6.49
C VAL A 36 -0.68 -5.37 5.19
N PHE A 37 0.62 -5.62 5.24
CA PHE A 37 1.52 -5.51 4.10
C PHE A 37 1.63 -6.84 3.37
N PHE A 38 1.66 -6.81 2.04
CA PHE A 38 1.91 -8.00 1.24
C PHE A 38 2.51 -7.59 -0.11
N LYS A 39 3.26 -8.51 -0.72
CA LYS A 39 3.87 -8.31 -2.04
C LYS A 39 3.07 -9.05 -3.11
N GLY A 40 2.88 -8.42 -4.26
CA GLY A 40 2.23 -9.07 -5.38
C GLY A 40 2.21 -8.26 -6.67
N ASP A 41 1.86 -8.94 -7.76
CA ASP A 41 1.72 -8.34 -9.10
C ASP A 41 0.44 -7.49 -9.26
N LYS A 42 0.26 -6.91 -10.45
CA LYS A 42 -0.98 -6.23 -10.86
C LYS A 42 -2.25 -7.08 -10.66
N LEU A 43 -2.14 -8.40 -10.85
CA LEU A 43 -3.25 -9.32 -10.59
C LEU A 43 -3.58 -9.44 -9.10
N ALA A 44 -2.57 -9.32 -8.22
CA ALA A 44 -2.78 -9.28 -6.78
C ALA A 44 -3.59 -8.04 -6.40
N ILE A 45 -3.32 -6.88 -7.01
CA ILE A 45 -4.11 -5.65 -6.80
C ILE A 45 -5.59 -5.89 -7.13
N ALA A 46 -5.87 -6.44 -8.31
CA ALA A 46 -7.25 -6.70 -8.73
C ALA A 46 -7.94 -7.73 -7.83
N ARG A 47 -7.24 -8.82 -7.48
CA ARG A 47 -7.78 -9.86 -6.59
C ARG A 47 -8.03 -9.33 -5.18
N SER A 48 -7.09 -8.58 -4.62
CA SER A 48 -7.25 -8.02 -3.27
C SER A 48 -8.42 -7.05 -3.19
N ASN A 49 -8.64 -6.22 -4.21
CA ASN A 49 -9.82 -5.34 -4.25
C ASN A 49 -11.15 -6.09 -4.40
N LEU A 50 -11.16 -7.24 -5.08
CA LEU A 50 -12.40 -8.02 -5.32
C LEU A 50 -12.72 -9.00 -4.18
N TRP A 51 -11.71 -9.56 -3.53
CA TRP A 51 -11.87 -10.69 -2.61
C TRP A 51 -11.74 -10.32 -1.13
N LEU A 52 -11.10 -9.20 -0.78
CA LEU A 52 -11.01 -8.77 0.62
C LEU A 52 -12.35 -8.17 1.05
N ARG A 53 -12.99 -8.81 2.03
CA ARG A 53 -14.26 -8.33 2.59
C ARG A 53 -14.07 -7.49 3.84
N THR A 54 -12.94 -7.69 4.52
CA THR A 54 -12.63 -7.06 5.80
C THR A 54 -11.62 -5.92 5.72
N ALA A 55 -10.96 -5.75 4.57
CA ALA A 55 -10.06 -4.63 4.32
C ALA A 55 -10.86 -3.40 3.88
N ASP A 56 -10.46 -2.24 4.37
CA ASP A 56 -11.10 -0.96 4.05
C ASP A 56 -10.65 -0.46 2.67
N ARG A 57 -9.33 -0.42 2.47
CA ARG A 57 -8.70 0.06 1.23
C ARG A 57 -7.40 -0.69 0.97
N VAL A 58 -7.10 -0.90 -0.32
CA VAL A 58 -5.81 -1.43 -0.78
C VAL A 58 -5.01 -0.28 -1.41
N LYS A 59 -3.91 0.09 -0.77
CA LYS A 59 -2.98 1.14 -1.21
C LYS A 59 -1.71 0.49 -1.77
N ILE A 60 -1.06 1.17 -2.72
CA ILE A 60 0.28 0.81 -3.19
C ILE A 60 1.28 1.64 -2.41
N VAL A 61 2.27 0.99 -1.80
CA VAL A 61 3.35 1.67 -1.11
C VAL A 61 4.42 2.04 -2.13
N VAL A 62 4.56 3.34 -2.41
CA VAL A 62 5.55 3.87 -3.36
C VAL A 62 6.94 3.94 -2.72
N GLY A 63 7.00 4.19 -1.41
CA GLY A 63 8.22 4.17 -0.61
C GLY A 63 7.93 4.55 0.84
N GLU A 64 8.79 4.10 1.75
CA GLU A 64 8.73 4.41 3.18
C GLU A 64 10.07 4.99 3.59
N PHE A 65 10.06 6.16 4.20
CA PHE A 65 11.27 6.81 4.66
C PHE A 65 11.00 7.68 5.88
N LYS A 66 11.99 7.77 6.78
CA LYS A 66 11.94 8.66 7.93
C LYS A 66 12.37 10.06 7.48
N ALA A 67 11.58 11.08 7.82
CA ALA A 67 11.93 12.48 7.63
C ALA A 67 11.68 13.23 8.95
N THR A 68 12.66 14.01 9.40
CA THR A 68 12.54 14.83 10.61
C THR A 68 12.40 16.32 10.29
N THR A 69 12.63 16.71 9.03
CA THR A 69 12.53 18.08 8.53
C THR A 69 11.74 18.12 7.22
N PHE A 70 11.20 19.30 6.90
CA PHE A 70 10.43 19.50 5.68
C PHE A 70 11.28 19.38 4.41
N ASP A 71 12.53 19.85 4.42
CA ASP A 71 13.45 19.71 3.29
C ASP A 71 13.78 18.25 2.99
N GLU A 72 14.08 17.45 4.02
CA GLU A 72 14.29 16.01 3.83
C GLU A 72 13.07 15.33 3.25
N LEU A 73 11.89 15.80 3.66
CA LEU A 73 10.65 15.26 3.15
C LEU A 73 10.48 15.55 1.65
N PHE A 74 10.71 16.79 1.26
CA PHE A 74 10.59 17.22 -0.12
C PHE A 74 11.57 16.48 -1.03
N GLU A 75 12.84 16.41 -0.64
CA GLU A 75 13.88 15.73 -1.41
C GLU A 75 13.63 14.23 -1.54
N LYS A 76 13.26 13.55 -0.45
CA LYS A 76 12.96 12.11 -0.47
C LYS A 76 11.69 11.82 -1.26
N THR A 77 10.67 12.67 -1.17
CA THR A 77 9.44 12.54 -1.97
C THR A 77 9.78 12.70 -3.45
N LYS A 78 10.58 13.71 -3.84
CA LYS A 78 10.98 13.95 -5.22
C LYS A 78 11.82 12.81 -5.82
N ALA A 79 12.61 12.13 -5.00
CA ALA A 79 13.45 11.01 -5.42
C ALA A 79 12.66 9.74 -5.79
N LEU A 80 11.38 9.65 -5.43
CA LEU A 80 10.54 8.49 -5.78
C LEU A 80 10.23 8.47 -7.29
N PRO A 81 10.11 7.27 -7.90
CA PRO A 81 9.88 7.12 -9.33
C PRO A 81 8.41 7.37 -9.72
N TRP A 82 7.96 8.63 -9.58
CA TRP A 82 6.58 9.05 -9.88
C TRP A 82 6.18 8.83 -11.35
N GLU A 83 7.15 8.85 -12.26
CA GLU A 83 6.95 8.64 -13.70
C GLU A 83 6.32 7.28 -14.01
N ASN A 84 6.52 6.28 -13.16
CA ASN A 84 5.96 4.94 -13.34
C ASN A 84 4.45 4.87 -13.01
N PHE A 85 3.91 5.86 -12.30
CA PHE A 85 2.53 5.84 -11.79
C PHE A 85 1.61 6.83 -12.51
N PHE A 86 2.16 7.95 -13.02
CA PHE A 86 1.35 9.01 -13.62
C PHE A 86 1.52 9.11 -15.14
N THR A 87 0.38 9.31 -15.82
CA THR A 87 0.33 9.82 -17.20
C THR A 87 0.05 11.34 -17.14
N ILE A 88 0.46 12.07 -18.19
CA ILE A 88 0.34 13.55 -18.33
C ILE A 88 -1.04 14.13 -17.96
N ARG A 89 -2.12 13.33 -18.04
CA ARG A 89 -3.50 13.76 -17.74
C ARG A 89 -4.06 13.24 -16.40
N CYS A 90 -3.23 12.67 -15.53
CA CYS A 90 -3.70 12.13 -14.26
C CYS A 90 -3.86 13.26 -13.22
N GLY A 91 -5.07 13.39 -12.65
CA GLY A 91 -5.28 14.24 -11.49
C GLY A 91 -4.71 13.58 -10.24
N PHE A 92 -3.72 14.21 -9.62
CA PHE A 92 -3.12 13.72 -8.38
C PHE A 92 -3.59 14.55 -7.18
N SER A 93 -4.11 13.86 -6.16
CA SER A 93 -4.41 14.46 -4.86
C SER A 93 -3.50 13.83 -3.82
N CYS A 94 -2.69 14.66 -3.16
CA CYS A 94 -1.76 14.21 -2.14
C CYS A 94 -2.51 14.09 -0.81
N PHE A 95 -2.75 12.86 -0.36
CA PHE A 95 -3.26 12.59 0.98
C PHE A 95 -2.12 12.06 1.84
N TRP A 96 -1.77 12.81 2.87
CA TRP A 96 -0.66 12.51 3.76
C TRP A 96 -1.18 11.85 5.03
N GLU A 97 -0.84 10.58 5.21
CA GLU A 97 -1.15 9.82 6.42
C GLU A 97 0.16 9.71 7.22
N ILE A 98 0.33 10.59 8.21
CA ILE A 98 1.48 10.54 9.13
C ILE A 98 1.30 9.28 9.98
N CYS A 99 2.25 8.35 9.83
CA CYS A 99 2.32 7.14 10.65
C CYS A 99 2.99 7.44 11.99
#